data_AF-A0A8H7LAU2-F1
#
_entry.id   AF-A0A8H7LAU2-F1
#
_cell.length_a   1.000
_cell.length_b   1.000
_cell.length_c   1.000
_cell.angle_alpha   90.00
_cell.angle_beta   90.00
_cell.angle_gamma   90.00
#
_symmetry.space_group_name_H-M   'P 1'
#
loop_
_entity.id
_entity.type
_entity.pdbx_description
1 polymer ?
#
loop_
_entity_poly.entity_id
_entity_poly.type
_entity_poly.pdbx_seq_one_letter_code
_entity_poly.pdbx_strand_id
1 'polypeptide(L)'
;MLDYLKNGYAVLCVGHVLYSNGSWLGPSRPHNFYSEELVYLLNPQFSTKHIFRMISRLTRFAAVPKAFSRPSIQVARTQLYSTFKAEEQPRIRIGSVAPDWTANTTQGEISFHDYIEKSKKWVVLFSHPADFTPVCTTELGAFSKLAPEFKKRNVTLLGLSTEGVDSHNAWIKDIEDVTGGTPFAFPIIADPKKEIAFKYDMVSEEDFHKLADKMVATVRSVFIIDPSKKVRLIMTYPASAGRNSAEVLRVIDSLQLTDAKGVVTPIDWTAGQDVIIPPTVSDADAKAKFGDFTTLKPYLRTTKAPQ
;
A
#
# COMPACT_ATOMS: atom_id res chain seq x y z
N MET A 1 -25.23 -25.76 28.61
CA MET A 1 -26.00 -26.13 27.41
C MET A 1 -24.98 -26.40 26.30
N LEU A 2 -25.02 -27.60 25.74
CA LEU A 2 -24.10 -28.11 24.72
C LEU A 2 -24.15 -27.27 23.44
N ASP A 3 -23.01 -27.11 22.73
CA ASP A 3 -22.86 -27.79 21.44
C ASP A 3 -21.41 -27.81 20.92
N TYR A 4 -21.06 -28.98 20.38
CA TYR A 4 -19.80 -29.38 19.77
C TYR A 4 -19.75 -28.89 18.31
N LEU A 5 -18.60 -28.45 17.79
CA LEU A 5 -18.18 -28.81 16.42
C LEU A 5 -16.65 -28.67 16.20
N LYS A 6 -16.01 -29.85 16.07
CA LYS A 6 -15.01 -30.24 15.06
C LYS A 6 -13.89 -29.26 14.72
N ASN A 7 -12.77 -29.38 15.44
CA ASN A 7 -11.41 -29.58 14.90
C ASN A 7 -10.33 -29.44 15.99
N GLY A 8 -10.45 -30.19 17.07
CA GLY A 8 -9.29 -30.75 17.78
C GLY A 8 -8.23 -29.81 18.39
N TYR A 9 -8.54 -28.56 18.75
CA TYR A 9 -7.62 -27.73 19.55
C TYR A 9 -8.37 -27.08 20.71
N ALA A 10 -7.93 -27.38 21.94
CA ALA A 10 -8.27 -26.61 23.13
C ALA A 10 -7.14 -25.61 23.38
N VAL A 11 -7.42 -24.32 23.31
CA VAL A 11 -6.47 -23.27 23.73
C VAL A 11 -6.61 -23.14 25.25
N LEU A 12 -5.68 -23.73 25.99
CA LEU A 12 -5.55 -23.47 27.42
C LEU A 12 -4.70 -22.21 27.59
N CYS A 13 -5.35 -21.06 27.74
CA CYS A 13 -4.65 -19.85 28.21
C CYS A 13 -4.31 -20.05 29.69
N VAL A 14 -3.04 -20.30 30.00
CA VAL A 14 -2.55 -20.25 31.38
C VAL A 14 -2.25 -18.79 31.72
N GLY A 15 -3.31 -18.04 32.01
CA GLY A 15 -3.21 -16.80 32.77
C GLY A 15 -3.25 -17.14 34.25
N HIS A 16 -2.25 -16.72 35.01
CA HIS A 16 -2.26 -16.78 36.47
C HIS A 16 -3.52 -16.07 37.00
N VAL A 17 -4.49 -16.84 37.50
CA VAL A 17 -5.57 -16.32 38.33
C VAL A 17 -5.17 -16.56 39.79
N LEU A 18 -4.71 -15.52 40.46
CA LEU A 18 -4.59 -15.52 41.91
C LEU A 18 -5.97 -15.24 42.51
N TYR A 19 -6.59 -16.25 43.11
CA TYR A 19 -7.73 -16.07 44.02
C TYR A 19 -7.21 -16.14 45.46
N SER A 20 -7.35 -15.05 46.22
CA SER A 20 -7.54 -15.15 47.66
C SER A 20 -8.49 -14.05 48.15
N ASN A 21 -9.52 -14.49 48.89
CA ASN A 21 -10.44 -13.72 49.73
C ASN A 21 -11.01 -12.38 49.19
N GLY A 22 -11.88 -12.46 48.19
CA GLY A 22 -13.18 -11.77 48.24
C GLY A 22 -13.24 -10.23 48.12
N SER A 23 -12.35 -9.56 47.38
CA SER A 23 -12.60 -8.16 46.99
C SER A 23 -11.96 -7.76 45.65
N TRP A 24 -12.69 -6.97 44.86
CA TRP A 24 -12.31 -6.41 43.56
C TRP A 24 -11.40 -5.18 43.76
N LEU A 25 -10.26 -5.11 43.06
CA LEU A 25 -9.46 -3.88 42.92
C LEU A 25 -9.26 -3.57 41.43
N GLY A 26 -9.57 -2.34 41.04
CA GLY A 26 -9.62 -1.86 39.64
C GLY A 26 -8.26 -1.76 38.92
N PRO A 27 -8.25 -1.28 37.66
CA PRO A 27 -7.14 -1.50 36.75
C PRO A 27 -5.99 -0.51 36.97
N SER A 28 -4.83 -1.02 37.38
CA SER A 28 -3.53 -0.36 37.19
C SER A 28 -2.76 -1.01 36.03
N ARG A 29 -2.38 -0.17 35.07
CA ARG A 29 -1.70 -0.43 33.79
C ARG A 29 -0.56 -1.46 33.85
N PRO A 30 -0.34 -2.29 32.81
CA PRO A 30 0.93 -2.99 32.65
C PRO A 30 1.87 -2.28 31.67
N HIS A 31 3.11 -2.14 32.12
CA HIS A 31 4.31 -1.90 31.32
C HIS A 31 4.65 -3.11 30.46
N ASN A 32 5.24 -2.84 29.29
CA ASN A 32 5.74 -3.80 28.30
C ASN A 32 6.72 -4.82 28.89
N PHE A 33 6.47 -6.10 28.62
CA PHE A 33 7.51 -7.12 28.49
C PHE A 33 7.26 -7.92 27.20
N TYR A 34 8.24 -7.91 26.31
CA TYR A 34 8.30 -8.77 25.13
C TYR A 34 9.04 -10.06 25.52
N SER A 35 8.49 -11.21 25.17
CA SER A 35 9.27 -12.44 25.00
C SER A 35 8.70 -13.24 23.82
N GLU A 36 9.53 -13.44 22.81
CA GLU A 36 9.32 -14.39 21.72
C GLU A 36 9.30 -15.82 22.29
N GLU A 37 8.32 -16.64 21.91
CA GLU A 37 8.38 -18.09 22.11
C GLU A 37 8.28 -18.83 20.77
N LEU A 38 9.33 -19.58 20.48
CA LEU A 38 9.47 -20.59 19.44
C LEU A 38 8.52 -21.76 19.71
N VAL A 39 7.64 -22.06 18.75
CA VAL A 39 6.79 -23.26 18.78
C VAL A 39 7.58 -24.46 18.26
N TYR A 40 7.91 -25.42 19.13
CA TYR A 40 8.33 -26.76 18.73
C TYR A 40 7.11 -27.69 18.62
N LEU A 41 6.85 -28.21 17.42
CA LEU A 41 5.88 -29.29 17.16
C LEU A 41 6.48 -30.63 17.62
N LEU A 42 5.87 -31.26 18.63
CA LEU A 42 6.18 -32.65 19.00
C LEU A 42 5.26 -33.62 18.26
N ASN A 43 5.89 -34.52 17.48
CA ASN A 43 5.27 -35.62 16.75
C ASN A 43 5.10 -36.83 17.69
N PRO A 44 3.91 -37.43 17.86
CA PRO A 44 3.68 -38.46 18.86
C PRO A 44 3.87 -39.86 18.28
N GLN A 45 5.11 -40.29 18.08
CA GLN A 45 5.42 -41.72 17.86
C GLN A 45 6.78 -42.11 18.43
N PHE A 46 7.06 -41.94 19.73
CA PHE A 46 8.11 -42.75 20.38
C PHE A 46 7.79 -43.04 21.85
N SER A 47 7.95 -44.32 22.18
CA SER A 47 7.58 -44.99 23.43
C SER A 47 8.55 -44.66 24.58
N THR A 48 7.98 -44.39 25.75
CA THR A 48 8.68 -44.20 27.03
C THR A 48 9.29 -45.51 27.53
N LYS A 49 10.55 -45.75 27.19
CA LYS A 49 11.52 -46.62 27.89
C LYS A 49 12.86 -46.39 27.18
N HIS A 50 13.92 -46.08 27.94
CA HIS A 50 15.29 -45.69 27.52
C HIS A 50 15.69 -44.21 27.68
N ILE A 51 15.22 -43.51 28.71
CA ILE A 51 15.88 -42.26 29.16
C ILE A 51 16.01 -42.30 30.68
N PHE A 52 16.84 -43.21 31.21
CA PHE A 52 17.32 -43.14 32.60
C PHE A 52 18.55 -44.02 32.80
N ARG A 53 19.60 -43.80 32.00
CA ARG A 53 20.93 -44.37 32.29
C ARG A 53 22.07 -43.71 31.50
N MET A 54 22.30 -42.41 31.73
CA MET A 54 23.60 -41.80 31.39
C MET A 54 23.88 -40.52 32.20
N ILE A 55 23.74 -40.58 33.52
CA ILE A 55 24.27 -39.55 34.42
C ILE A 55 25.14 -40.25 35.46
N SER A 56 26.41 -40.43 35.12
CA SER A 56 27.53 -40.46 36.06
C SER A 56 28.80 -40.77 35.28
N ARG A 57 29.60 -39.73 35.04
CA ARG A 57 31.06 -39.71 34.84
C ARG A 57 31.42 -38.62 33.84
N LEU A 58 31.98 -37.55 34.39
CA LEU A 58 33.16 -36.80 33.92
C LEU A 58 33.01 -35.32 34.29
N THR A 59 33.15 -35.04 35.58
CA THR A 59 33.62 -33.73 36.03
C THR A 59 35.13 -33.66 35.78
N ARG A 60 35.53 -33.02 34.67
CA ARG A 60 36.80 -32.29 34.58
C ARG A 60 36.54 -31.02 33.77
N PHE A 61 36.37 -29.92 34.47
CA PHE A 61 36.44 -28.59 33.88
C PHE A 61 37.88 -28.33 33.45
N ALA A 62 38.14 -28.30 32.14
CA ALA A 62 39.32 -27.67 31.58
C ALA A 62 38.95 -26.21 31.25
N ALA A 63 39.73 -25.26 31.75
CA ALA A 63 39.54 -23.84 31.49
C ALA A 63 39.80 -23.53 30.00
N VAL A 64 38.82 -22.92 29.34
CA VAL A 64 38.94 -22.40 27.95
C VAL A 64 39.72 -21.07 27.99
N PRO A 65 40.68 -20.81 27.08
CA PRO A 65 41.40 -19.54 27.07
C PRO A 65 40.47 -18.40 26.67
N LYS A 66 40.65 -17.22 27.29
CA LYS A 66 39.95 -15.98 26.96
C LYS A 66 40.03 -15.71 25.45
N ALA A 67 38.90 -15.81 24.77
CA ALA A 67 38.75 -15.40 23.38
C ALA A 67 39.02 -13.89 23.27
N PHE A 68 39.91 -13.53 22.34
CA PHE A 68 40.12 -12.15 21.91
C PHE A 68 38.81 -11.60 21.33
N SER A 69 38.19 -10.66 22.04
CA SER A 69 37.03 -9.92 21.55
C SER A 69 37.47 -9.02 20.39
N ARG A 70 37.05 -9.35 19.17
CA ARG A 70 37.11 -8.40 18.05
C ARG A 70 36.23 -7.21 18.37
N PRO A 71 36.67 -5.95 18.16
CA PRO A 71 35.80 -4.81 18.32
C PRO A 71 34.66 -4.94 17.30
N SER A 72 33.43 -5.00 17.78
CA SER A 72 32.23 -4.83 16.96
C SER A 72 32.23 -3.38 16.48
N ILE A 73 32.50 -3.18 15.19
CA ILE A 73 32.21 -1.89 14.55
C ILE A 73 30.69 -1.78 14.51
N GLN A 74 30.11 -1.07 15.48
CA GLN A 74 28.74 -0.61 15.38
C GLN A 74 28.70 0.42 14.25
N VAL A 75 28.25 -0.01 13.07
CA VAL A 75 27.83 0.92 12.03
C VAL A 75 26.58 1.60 12.59
N ALA A 76 26.76 2.81 13.11
CA ALA A 76 25.64 3.66 13.48
C ALA A 76 24.75 3.82 12.24
N ARG A 77 23.54 3.25 12.25
CA ARG A 77 22.50 3.62 11.30
C ARG A 77 22.17 5.07 11.62
N THR A 78 22.74 6.00 10.84
CA THR A 78 22.30 7.40 10.87
C THR A 78 20.85 7.42 10.42
N GLN A 79 19.91 7.38 11.37
CA GLN A 79 18.52 7.72 11.08
C GLN A 79 18.55 9.19 10.67
N LEU A 80 18.42 9.43 9.36
CA LEU A 80 18.18 10.76 8.82
C LEU A 80 16.77 11.16 9.24
N TYR A 81 16.66 11.82 10.38
CA TYR A 81 15.39 12.36 10.84
C TYR A 81 15.05 13.60 10.01
N SER A 82 13.97 13.50 9.22
CA SER A 82 13.34 14.67 8.60
C SER A 82 12.47 15.34 9.66
N THR A 83 12.58 16.66 9.81
CA THR A 83 11.70 17.44 10.69
C THR A 83 10.47 17.84 9.92
N PHE A 84 9.34 17.17 10.19
CA PHE A 84 8.05 17.49 9.59
C PHE A 84 7.29 18.46 10.48
N LYS A 85 6.81 19.58 9.91
CA LYS A 85 5.83 20.45 10.55
C LYS A 85 4.51 20.36 9.83
N ALA A 86 3.42 20.19 10.56
CA ALA A 86 2.09 19.97 9.99
C ALA A 86 1.66 21.10 9.04
N GLU A 87 1.99 22.35 9.38
CA GLU A 87 1.71 23.54 8.59
C GLU A 87 2.48 23.62 7.26
N GLU A 88 3.59 22.88 7.13
CA GLU A 88 4.40 22.81 5.91
C GLU A 88 3.86 21.77 4.91
N GLN A 89 2.83 21.00 5.30
CA GLN A 89 2.22 19.98 4.44
C GLN A 89 1.44 20.64 3.29
N PRO A 90 1.74 20.30 2.02
CA PRO A 90 0.96 20.77 0.88
C PRO A 90 -0.50 20.32 0.98
N ARG A 91 -1.44 21.26 0.78
CA ARG A 91 -2.87 20.93 0.65
C ARG A 91 -3.19 20.55 -0.79
N ILE A 92 -3.27 19.25 -1.08
CA ILE A 92 -3.61 18.77 -2.42
C ILE A 92 -5.13 18.75 -2.62
N ARG A 93 -5.57 19.39 -3.69
CA ARG A 93 -6.95 19.31 -4.22
C ARG A 93 -6.91 18.88 -5.68
N ILE A 94 -8.02 18.36 -6.20
CA ILE A 94 -8.19 18.19 -7.65
C ILE A 94 -7.93 19.54 -8.35
N GLY A 95 -7.14 19.53 -9.42
CA GLY A 95 -6.68 20.71 -10.16
C GLY A 95 -5.37 21.33 -9.64
N SER A 96 -4.86 20.89 -8.49
CA SER A 96 -3.55 21.31 -7.97
C SER A 96 -2.43 20.77 -8.85
N VAL A 97 -1.32 21.50 -8.94
CA VAL A 97 -0.08 20.93 -9.46
C VAL A 97 0.40 19.87 -8.47
N ALA A 98 0.69 18.67 -8.94
CA ALA A 98 1.20 17.59 -8.10
C ALA A 98 2.56 18.01 -7.49
N PRO A 99 2.79 17.84 -6.18
CA PRO A 99 4.06 18.18 -5.55
C PRO A 99 5.24 17.52 -6.24
N ASP A 100 6.31 18.27 -6.51
CA ASP A 100 7.51 17.72 -7.15
C ASP A 100 8.42 17.01 -6.15
N TRP A 101 9.17 16.03 -6.64
CA TRP A 101 10.11 15.23 -5.87
C TRP A 101 11.14 14.54 -6.77
N THR A 102 12.28 14.21 -6.17
CA THR A 102 13.28 13.33 -6.76
C THR A 102 13.53 12.19 -5.77
N ALA A 103 13.45 10.94 -6.23
CA ALA A 103 13.63 9.78 -5.38
C ALA A 103 14.18 8.57 -6.14
N ASN A 104 14.84 7.69 -5.39
CA ASN A 104 15.28 6.40 -5.89
C ASN A 104 14.09 5.44 -6.04
N THR A 105 14.11 4.66 -7.11
CA THR A 105 13.12 3.61 -7.37
C THR A 105 13.82 2.31 -7.72
N THR A 106 13.05 1.22 -7.81
CA THR A 106 13.53 -0.07 -8.33
C THR A 106 14.05 -0.02 -9.77
N GLN A 107 13.77 1.06 -10.51
CA GLN A 107 14.22 1.25 -11.90
C GLN A 107 15.14 2.47 -12.06
N GLY A 108 15.80 2.90 -10.97
CA GLY A 108 16.70 4.06 -10.95
C GLY A 108 16.04 5.32 -10.37
N GLU A 109 16.80 6.41 -10.33
CA GLU A 109 16.31 7.69 -9.81
C GLU A 109 15.31 8.34 -10.79
N ILE A 110 14.23 8.89 -10.23
CA ILE A 110 13.22 9.64 -10.97
C ILE A 110 13.12 11.03 -10.38
N SER A 111 13.22 12.05 -11.23
CA SER A 111 12.71 13.40 -10.96
C SER A 111 11.30 13.50 -11.56
N PHE A 112 10.30 13.77 -10.73
CA PHE A 112 8.91 13.48 -11.06
C PHE A 112 8.33 14.39 -12.16
N HIS A 113 8.51 15.71 -12.05
CA HIS A 113 8.02 16.63 -13.08
C HIS A 113 8.74 16.43 -14.41
N ASP A 114 10.04 16.17 -14.38
CA ASP A 114 10.85 15.81 -15.57
C ASP A 114 10.37 14.51 -16.21
N TYR A 115 10.03 13.52 -15.40
CA TYR A 115 9.52 12.23 -15.86
C TYR A 115 8.17 12.38 -16.58
N ILE A 116 7.26 13.20 -16.05
CA ILE A 116 6.00 13.55 -16.73
C ILE A 116 6.30 14.33 -18.02
N GLU A 117 7.19 15.32 -17.95
CA GLU A 117 7.52 16.19 -19.08
C GLU A 117 8.10 15.41 -20.26
N LYS A 118 9.04 14.48 -20.00
CA LYS A 118 9.68 13.66 -21.03
C LYS A 118 8.75 12.58 -21.59
N SER A 119 7.92 11.98 -20.73
CA SER A 119 7.04 10.89 -21.16
C SER A 119 5.75 11.38 -21.83
N LYS A 120 5.27 12.58 -21.47
CA LYS A 120 3.94 13.13 -21.85
C LYS A 120 2.79 12.16 -21.54
N LYS A 121 2.97 11.31 -20.52
CA LYS A 121 2.00 10.32 -20.08
C LYS A 121 1.19 10.81 -18.89
N TRP A 122 0.00 10.24 -18.75
CA TRP A 122 -0.70 10.26 -17.47
C TRP A 122 0.06 9.39 -16.46
N VAL A 123 -0.01 9.73 -15.18
CA VAL A 123 0.62 8.97 -14.10
C VAL A 123 -0.44 8.52 -13.11
N VAL A 124 -0.40 7.25 -12.74
CA VAL A 124 -1.03 6.73 -11.53
C VAL A 124 0.06 6.57 -10.48
N LEU A 125 0.10 7.47 -9.51
CA LEU A 125 0.96 7.37 -8.34
C LEU A 125 0.14 6.76 -7.21
N PHE A 126 0.59 5.65 -6.65
CA PHE A 126 -0.16 4.97 -5.59
C PHE A 126 0.76 4.41 -4.51
N SER A 127 0.30 4.49 -3.26
CA SER A 127 1.07 4.04 -2.11
C SER A 127 0.57 2.70 -1.56
N HIS A 128 1.42 1.99 -0.83
CA HIS A 128 1.06 0.80 -0.06
C HIS A 128 1.74 0.80 1.31
N PRO A 129 1.08 0.27 2.37
CA PRO A 129 1.59 0.37 3.74
C PRO A 129 3.01 -0.14 3.96
N ALA A 130 3.31 -1.36 3.50
CA ALA A 130 4.62 -1.99 3.68
C ALA A 130 4.81 -3.14 2.69
N ASP A 131 6.07 -3.39 2.36
CA ASP A 131 6.50 -4.59 1.63
C ASP A 131 6.26 -5.84 2.49
N PHE A 132 6.26 -7.02 1.87
CA PHE A 132 6.05 -8.31 2.55
C PHE A 132 4.74 -8.41 3.35
N THR A 133 3.68 -7.74 2.88
CA THR A 133 2.34 -7.80 3.48
C THR A 133 1.28 -8.31 2.51
N PRO A 134 0.31 -9.12 2.96
CA PRO A 134 -0.51 -9.95 2.08
C PRO A 134 -1.36 -9.14 1.09
N VAL A 135 -2.08 -8.11 1.58
CA VAL A 135 -2.92 -7.28 0.70
C VAL A 135 -2.07 -6.51 -0.31
N CYS A 136 -0.94 -5.96 0.10
CA CYS A 136 -0.05 -5.23 -0.80
C CYS A 136 0.49 -6.14 -1.92
N THR A 137 0.83 -7.39 -1.61
CA THR A 137 1.29 -8.36 -2.61
C THR A 137 0.21 -8.61 -3.66
N THR A 138 -1.05 -8.78 -3.23
CA THR A 138 -2.17 -8.95 -4.17
C THR A 138 -2.42 -7.72 -5.03
N GLU A 139 -2.31 -6.51 -4.46
CA GLU A 139 -2.56 -5.26 -5.19
C GLU A 139 -1.49 -4.99 -6.24
N LEU A 140 -0.21 -5.00 -5.86
CA LEU A 140 0.89 -4.69 -6.78
C LEU A 140 0.98 -5.76 -7.88
N GLY A 141 0.72 -7.03 -7.56
CA GLY A 141 0.58 -8.08 -8.55
C GLY A 141 -0.54 -7.81 -9.55
N ALA A 142 -1.73 -7.41 -9.08
CA ALA A 142 -2.87 -7.08 -9.94
C ALA A 142 -2.58 -5.85 -10.83
N PHE A 143 -1.99 -4.78 -10.29
CA PHE A 143 -1.58 -3.62 -11.08
C PHE A 143 -0.50 -3.99 -12.10
N SER A 144 0.46 -4.86 -11.74
CA SER A 144 1.54 -5.28 -12.64
C SER A 144 0.98 -6.04 -13.83
N LYS A 145 0.07 -6.98 -13.58
CA LYS A 145 -0.66 -7.71 -14.63
C LYS A 145 -1.47 -6.79 -15.55
N LEU A 146 -2.01 -5.69 -15.02
CA LEU A 146 -2.77 -4.69 -15.78
C LEU A 146 -1.90 -3.61 -16.43
N ALA A 147 -0.58 -3.58 -16.22
CA ALA A 147 0.31 -2.57 -16.82
C ALA A 147 0.16 -2.42 -18.34
N PRO A 148 -0.09 -3.49 -19.14
CA PRO A 148 -0.40 -3.34 -20.56
C PRO A 148 -1.67 -2.51 -20.84
N GLU A 149 -2.70 -2.61 -20.01
CA GLU A 149 -3.94 -1.84 -20.14
C GLU A 149 -3.74 -0.35 -19.83
N PHE A 150 -2.91 -0.02 -18.84
CA PHE A 150 -2.49 1.35 -18.58
C PHE A 150 -1.64 1.91 -19.73
N LYS A 151 -0.71 1.11 -20.25
CA LYS A 151 0.13 1.51 -21.40
C LYS A 151 -0.71 1.83 -22.64
N LYS A 152 -1.76 1.05 -22.94
CA LYS A 152 -2.71 1.33 -24.04
C LYS A 152 -3.39 2.70 -23.92
N ARG A 153 -3.59 3.18 -22.69
CA ARG A 153 -4.19 4.49 -22.37
C ARG A 153 -3.15 5.62 -22.23
N ASN A 154 -1.90 5.37 -22.64
CA ASN A 154 -0.79 6.30 -22.44
C ASN A 154 -0.61 6.71 -20.96
N VAL A 155 -0.76 5.74 -20.05
CA VAL A 155 -0.61 5.89 -18.61
C VAL A 155 0.59 5.08 -18.13
N THR A 156 1.33 5.63 -17.17
CA THR A 156 2.39 4.95 -16.43
C THR A 156 2.03 4.80 -14.96
N LEU A 157 2.52 3.72 -14.34
CA LEU A 157 2.27 3.38 -12.95
C LEU A 157 3.53 3.71 -12.12
N LEU A 158 3.35 4.26 -10.93
CA LEU A 158 4.40 4.44 -9.92
C LEU A 158 3.87 3.96 -8.57
N GLY A 159 4.42 2.86 -8.05
CA GLY A 159 4.16 2.40 -6.69
C GLY A 159 5.03 3.16 -5.68
N LEU A 160 4.63 3.21 -4.41
CA LEU A 160 5.39 3.87 -3.35
C LEU A 160 5.16 3.22 -1.98
N SER A 161 6.23 3.02 -1.22
CA SER A 161 6.14 2.85 0.24
C SER A 161 7.29 3.56 0.92
N THR A 162 7.28 3.57 2.26
CA THR A 162 8.34 4.15 3.08
C THR A 162 9.53 3.20 3.29
N GLU A 163 9.56 2.08 2.58
CA GLU A 163 10.68 1.13 2.61
C GLU A 163 11.80 1.56 1.64
N GLY A 164 12.95 0.89 1.72
CA GLY A 164 14.10 1.14 0.83
C GLY A 164 14.04 0.32 -0.47
N VAL A 165 14.79 0.74 -1.49
CA VAL A 165 14.87 0.04 -2.79
C VAL A 165 15.28 -1.43 -2.66
N ASP A 166 16.18 -1.75 -1.72
CA ASP A 166 16.62 -3.13 -1.49
C ASP A 166 15.48 -4.03 -1.00
N SER A 167 14.60 -3.49 -0.14
CA SER A 167 13.38 -4.19 0.32
C SER A 167 12.45 -4.44 -0.86
N HIS A 168 12.20 -3.41 -1.68
CA HIS A 168 11.33 -3.54 -2.85
C HIS A 168 11.83 -4.60 -3.82
N ASN A 169 13.13 -4.60 -4.13
CA ASN A 169 13.72 -5.57 -5.05
C ASN A 169 13.68 -7.00 -4.53
N ALA A 170 13.80 -7.18 -3.20
CA ALA A 170 13.62 -8.49 -2.59
C ALA A 170 12.15 -8.93 -2.67
N TRP A 171 11.22 -8.05 -2.33
CA TRP A 171 9.79 -8.33 -2.29
C TRP A 171 9.15 -8.52 -3.68
N ILE A 172 9.68 -7.85 -4.72
CA ILE A 172 9.24 -8.05 -6.10
C ILE A 172 9.26 -9.54 -6.48
N LYS A 173 10.26 -10.31 -6.01
CA LYS A 173 10.35 -11.74 -6.28
C LYS A 173 9.14 -12.52 -5.74
N ASP A 174 8.67 -12.16 -4.54
CA ASP A 174 7.48 -12.78 -3.94
C ASP A 174 6.22 -12.41 -4.75
N ILE A 175 6.12 -11.16 -5.23
CA ILE A 175 5.01 -10.74 -6.09
C ILE A 175 5.02 -11.53 -7.39
N GLU A 176 6.18 -11.65 -8.04
CA GLU A 176 6.33 -12.41 -9.28
C GLU A 176 5.97 -13.88 -9.07
N ASP A 177 6.45 -14.51 -7.98
CA ASP A 177 6.14 -15.90 -7.63
C ASP A 177 4.62 -16.13 -7.48
N VAL A 178 3.94 -15.33 -6.65
CA VAL A 178 2.49 -15.50 -6.43
C VAL A 178 1.63 -15.09 -7.63
N THR A 179 2.20 -14.37 -8.60
CA THR A 179 1.55 -14.01 -9.87
C THR A 179 1.95 -14.92 -11.03
N GLY A 180 2.49 -16.10 -10.73
CA GLY A 180 2.79 -17.13 -11.73
C GLY A 180 4.05 -16.86 -12.54
N GLY A 181 5.04 -16.19 -11.94
CA GLY A 181 6.33 -15.85 -12.54
C GLY A 181 6.27 -14.71 -13.56
N THR A 182 5.21 -13.90 -13.55
CA THR A 182 5.08 -12.76 -14.49
C THR A 182 6.03 -11.64 -14.06
N PRO A 183 6.89 -11.10 -14.95
CA PRO A 183 7.80 -10.01 -14.61
C PRO A 183 7.07 -8.76 -14.09
N PHE A 184 7.63 -8.15 -13.05
CA PHE A 184 7.09 -6.93 -12.47
C PHE A 184 7.25 -5.72 -13.41
N ALA A 185 6.18 -4.94 -13.59
CA ALA A 185 6.05 -4.07 -14.77
C ALA A 185 6.35 -2.57 -14.55
N PHE A 186 6.52 -2.08 -13.32
CA PHE A 186 6.66 -0.65 -13.05
C PHE A 186 7.61 -0.34 -11.87
N PRO A 187 8.06 0.91 -11.69
CA PRO A 187 8.92 1.29 -10.57
C PRO A 187 8.16 1.34 -9.25
N ILE A 188 8.83 0.92 -8.17
CA ILE A 188 8.42 1.19 -6.79
C ILE A 188 9.38 2.25 -6.22
N ILE A 189 8.81 3.37 -5.79
CA ILE A 189 9.52 4.50 -5.19
C ILE A 189 9.82 4.18 -3.73
N ALA A 190 11.09 4.36 -3.35
CA ALA A 190 11.54 4.25 -1.97
C ALA A 190 11.48 5.62 -1.29
N ASP A 191 10.61 5.74 -0.27
CA ASP A 191 10.47 6.96 0.53
C ASP A 191 10.83 6.74 2.02
N PRO A 192 12.06 6.30 2.34
CA PRO A 192 12.46 6.03 3.73
C PRO A 192 12.43 7.27 4.60
N LYS A 193 12.50 8.47 4.01
CA LYS A 193 12.39 9.74 4.72
C LYS A 193 10.95 10.21 4.91
N LYS A 194 9.96 9.58 4.26
CA LYS A 194 8.53 9.92 4.30
C LYS A 194 8.21 11.29 3.66
N GLU A 195 9.12 11.83 2.85
CA GLU A 195 8.98 13.17 2.28
C GLU A 195 7.88 13.22 1.22
N ILE A 196 7.77 12.17 0.40
CA ILE A 196 6.72 12.08 -0.62
C ILE A 196 5.39 11.73 0.06
N ALA A 197 5.41 10.78 1.00
CA ALA A 197 4.24 10.42 1.79
C ALA A 197 3.65 11.63 2.53
N PHE A 198 4.50 12.49 3.10
CA PHE A 198 4.09 13.75 3.71
C PHE A 198 3.52 14.73 2.67
N LYS A 199 4.24 14.98 1.57
CA LYS A 199 3.80 15.90 0.49
C LYS A 199 2.44 15.53 -0.10
N TYR A 200 2.16 14.23 -0.19
CA TYR A 200 0.93 13.69 -0.79
C TYR A 200 -0.13 13.28 0.24
N ASP A 201 0.05 13.57 1.51
CA ASP A 201 -0.91 13.22 2.57
C ASP A 201 -1.29 11.72 2.56
N MET A 202 -0.27 10.87 2.41
CA MET A 202 -0.40 9.42 2.29
C MET A 202 -0.25 8.70 3.63
N VAL A 203 -0.58 9.34 4.76
CA VAL A 203 -0.48 8.73 6.09
C VAL A 203 -1.79 8.86 6.84
N SER A 204 -1.99 8.02 7.85
CA SER A 204 -3.16 8.14 8.71
C SER A 204 -3.04 9.38 9.62
N GLU A 205 -4.17 9.89 10.11
CA GLU A 205 -4.16 10.97 11.11
C GLU A 205 -3.31 10.60 12.34
N GLU A 206 -3.39 9.35 12.79
CA GLU A 206 -2.61 8.88 13.94
C GLU A 206 -1.11 8.90 13.65
N ASP A 207 -0.70 8.53 12.44
CA ASP A 207 0.70 8.45 12.07
C ASP A 207 1.28 9.79 11.63
N PHE A 208 0.44 10.72 11.16
CA PHE A 208 0.85 12.07 10.77
C PHE A 208 1.58 12.79 11.90
N HIS A 209 1.05 12.68 13.13
CA HIS A 209 1.67 13.27 14.33
C HIS A 209 2.94 12.55 14.80
N LYS A 210 3.35 11.45 14.14
CA LYS A 210 4.50 10.60 14.51
C LYS A 210 5.57 10.54 13.41
N LEU A 211 5.41 11.30 12.33
CA LEU A 211 6.28 11.28 11.14
C LEU A 211 7.76 11.52 11.45
N ALA A 212 8.06 12.37 12.45
CA ALA A 212 9.42 12.70 12.85
C ALA A 212 10.09 11.63 13.72
N ASP A 213 9.30 10.83 14.45
CA ASP A 213 9.82 10.02 15.56
C ASP A 213 9.96 8.53 15.22
N LYS A 214 9.21 8.03 14.23
CA LYS A 214 9.09 6.59 13.95
C LYS A 214 9.00 6.29 12.46
N MET A 215 9.20 5.01 12.13
CA MET A 215 8.75 4.49 10.84
C MET A 215 7.21 4.55 10.82
N VAL A 216 6.68 5.10 9.74
CA VAL A 216 5.25 5.30 9.51
C VAL A 216 4.91 4.60 8.21
N ALA A 217 3.91 3.74 8.24
CA ALA A 217 3.39 3.13 7.02
C ALA A 217 2.49 4.12 6.28
N THR A 218 2.47 4.04 4.95
CA THR A 218 1.48 4.81 4.18
C THR A 218 0.09 4.19 4.26
N VAL A 219 -0.95 4.98 4.03
CA VAL A 219 -2.27 4.46 3.67
C VAL A 219 -2.30 4.08 2.18
N ARG A 220 -3.40 3.49 1.69
CA ARG A 220 -3.54 3.07 0.30
C ARG A 220 -4.12 4.22 -0.53
N SER A 221 -3.29 5.20 -0.88
CA SER A 221 -3.68 6.34 -1.71
C SER A 221 -3.45 6.07 -3.20
N VAL A 222 -4.26 6.67 -4.06
CA VAL A 222 -4.10 6.68 -5.52
C VAL A 222 -4.31 8.11 -6.01
N PHE A 223 -3.35 8.61 -6.77
CA PHE A 223 -3.40 9.89 -7.46
C PHE A 223 -3.35 9.65 -8.96
N ILE A 224 -4.34 10.15 -9.69
CA ILE A 224 -4.30 10.20 -11.16
C ILE A 224 -3.87 11.60 -11.55
N ILE A 225 -2.76 11.70 -12.27
CA ILE A 225 -2.09 12.95 -12.60
C ILE A 225 -1.98 13.04 -14.13
N ASP A 226 -2.40 14.17 -14.69
CA ASP A 226 -2.37 14.38 -16.14
C ASP A 226 -0.99 14.85 -16.65
N PRO A 227 -0.76 14.89 -17.98
CA PRO A 227 0.50 15.36 -18.55
C PRO A 227 0.83 16.84 -18.23
N SER A 228 -0.16 17.62 -17.80
CA SER A 228 0.01 19.01 -17.32
C SER A 228 0.36 19.05 -15.82
N LYS A 229 0.70 17.91 -15.23
CA LYS A 229 1.07 17.71 -13.82
C LYS A 229 -0.07 18.05 -12.86
N LYS A 230 -1.32 18.05 -13.33
CA LYS A 230 -2.49 18.34 -12.50
C LYS A 230 -3.03 17.06 -11.87
N VAL A 231 -3.34 17.11 -10.59
CA VAL A 231 -4.07 16.03 -9.91
C VAL A 231 -5.52 16.03 -10.39
N ARG A 232 -5.97 14.92 -10.96
CA ARG A 232 -7.30 14.77 -11.57
C ARG A 232 -8.26 13.95 -10.74
N LEU A 233 -7.74 13.05 -9.93
CA LEU A 233 -8.53 12.22 -9.03
C LEU A 233 -7.66 11.74 -7.87
N ILE A 234 -8.26 11.64 -6.69
CA ILE A 234 -7.65 11.12 -5.47
C ILE A 234 -8.59 10.06 -4.90
N MET A 235 -8.05 8.88 -4.59
CA MET A 235 -8.73 7.84 -3.81
C MET A 235 -7.87 7.46 -2.62
N THR A 236 -8.47 7.34 -1.45
CA THR A 236 -7.75 6.98 -0.23
C THR A 236 -8.47 5.85 0.49
N TYR A 237 -7.75 4.76 0.72
CA TYR A 237 -8.23 3.57 1.40
C TYR A 237 -7.39 3.31 2.67
N PRO A 238 -8.00 2.80 3.76
CA PRO A 238 -7.24 2.34 4.90
C PRO A 238 -6.42 1.08 4.53
N ALA A 239 -5.43 0.74 5.36
CA ALA A 239 -4.62 -0.46 5.16
C ALA A 239 -5.45 -1.76 5.10
N SER A 240 -6.60 -1.79 5.76
CA SER A 240 -7.51 -2.95 5.84
C SER A 240 -8.31 -3.22 4.56
N ALA A 241 -8.42 -2.26 3.63
CA ALA A 241 -9.24 -2.38 2.44
C ALA A 241 -8.39 -2.38 1.16
N GLY A 242 -8.30 -3.51 0.47
CA GLY A 242 -7.68 -3.59 -0.85
C GLY A 242 -8.45 -2.79 -1.91
N ARG A 243 -7.72 -2.16 -2.81
CA ARG A 243 -8.28 -1.31 -3.88
C ARG A 243 -8.84 -2.12 -5.03
N ASN A 244 -9.79 -1.52 -5.74
CA ASN A 244 -10.31 -2.05 -6.99
C ASN A 244 -9.51 -1.48 -8.18
N SER A 245 -8.66 -2.31 -8.79
CA SER A 245 -7.84 -1.89 -9.94
C SER A 245 -8.66 -1.61 -11.21
N ALA A 246 -9.82 -2.26 -11.36
CA ALA A 246 -10.73 -2.00 -12.48
C ALA A 246 -11.34 -0.59 -12.36
N GLU A 247 -11.59 -0.10 -11.15
CA GLU A 247 -12.06 1.26 -10.94
C GLU A 247 -11.01 2.28 -11.38
N VAL A 248 -9.73 2.05 -11.07
CA VAL A 248 -8.63 2.92 -11.51
C VAL A 248 -8.58 3.02 -13.04
N LEU A 249 -8.74 1.90 -13.76
CA LEU A 249 -8.82 1.91 -15.22
C LEU A 249 -10.06 2.64 -15.73
N ARG A 250 -11.24 2.39 -15.12
CA ARG A 250 -12.51 3.00 -15.52
C ARG A 250 -12.48 4.52 -15.40
N VAL A 251 -11.92 5.06 -14.30
CA VAL A 251 -11.83 6.51 -14.12
C VAL A 251 -10.80 7.15 -15.06
N ILE A 252 -9.75 6.44 -15.49
CA ILE A 252 -8.83 6.92 -16.53
C ILE A 252 -9.58 7.06 -17.86
N ASP A 253 -10.34 6.04 -18.25
CA ASP A 253 -11.15 6.07 -19.47
C ASP A 253 -12.13 7.25 -19.44
N SER A 254 -12.77 7.46 -18.29
CA SER A 254 -13.66 8.59 -18.07
C SER A 254 -12.91 9.92 -18.22
N LEU A 255 -11.83 10.14 -17.47
CA LEU A 255 -11.09 11.41 -17.49
C LEU A 255 -10.60 11.75 -18.90
N GLN A 256 -9.98 10.79 -19.59
CA GLN A 256 -9.47 10.99 -20.94
C GLN A 256 -10.58 11.26 -21.96
N LEU A 257 -11.72 10.55 -21.86
CA LEU A 257 -12.87 10.80 -22.73
C LEU A 257 -13.47 12.20 -22.50
N THR A 258 -13.64 12.59 -21.23
CA THR A 258 -14.21 13.89 -20.88
C THR A 258 -13.32 15.03 -21.34
N ASP A 259 -12.00 14.90 -21.22
CA ASP A 259 -11.02 15.89 -21.72
C ASP A 259 -11.06 15.99 -23.25
N ALA A 260 -11.07 14.85 -23.94
CA ALA A 260 -10.96 14.82 -25.40
C ALA A 260 -12.24 15.26 -26.10
N LYS A 261 -13.41 14.91 -25.56
CA LYS A 261 -14.70 15.08 -26.26
C LYS A 261 -15.60 16.12 -25.61
N GLY A 262 -15.31 16.58 -24.39
CA GLY A 262 -16.15 17.56 -23.68
C GLY A 262 -17.54 17.00 -23.35
N VAL A 263 -17.60 15.71 -23.01
CA VAL A 263 -18.79 15.01 -22.50
C VAL A 263 -18.63 14.77 -21.00
N VAL A 264 -19.67 14.24 -20.34
CA VAL A 264 -19.63 13.83 -18.92
C VAL A 264 -20.05 12.36 -18.82
N THR A 265 -19.41 11.59 -17.95
CA THR A 265 -19.76 10.18 -17.70
C THR A 265 -20.77 10.07 -16.56
N PRO A 266 -21.86 9.28 -16.70
CA PRO A 266 -22.84 9.07 -15.63
C PRO A 266 -22.28 8.19 -14.49
N ILE A 267 -23.10 8.04 -13.45
CA ILE A 267 -22.85 7.05 -12.39
C ILE A 267 -22.66 5.65 -12.98
N ASP A 268 -21.73 4.89 -12.41
CA ASP A 268 -21.36 3.52 -12.81
C ASP A 268 -20.96 3.35 -14.29
N TRP A 269 -20.61 4.44 -14.97
CA TRP A 269 -20.26 4.42 -16.39
C TRP A 269 -19.04 3.54 -16.66
N THR A 270 -19.14 2.73 -17.71
CA THR A 270 -18.05 1.94 -18.28
C THR A 270 -17.90 2.25 -19.78
N ALA A 271 -16.70 2.04 -20.31
CA ALA A 271 -16.40 2.34 -21.70
C ALA A 271 -17.39 1.67 -22.67
N GLY A 272 -17.90 2.46 -23.62
CA GLY A 272 -18.91 2.03 -24.59
C GLY A 272 -20.36 2.33 -24.20
N GLN A 273 -20.62 2.71 -22.94
CA GLN A 273 -21.94 3.19 -22.52
C GLN A 273 -22.17 4.66 -22.90
N ASP A 274 -23.45 5.05 -22.95
CA ASP A 274 -23.87 6.41 -23.26
C ASP A 274 -23.32 7.42 -22.23
N VAL A 275 -23.06 8.63 -22.73
CA VAL A 275 -22.52 9.75 -21.97
C VAL A 275 -23.53 10.88 -21.90
N ILE A 276 -23.30 11.82 -20.98
CA ILE A 276 -24.11 13.00 -20.76
C ILE A 276 -23.51 14.19 -21.51
N ILE A 277 -24.37 14.94 -22.19
CA ILE A 277 -24.02 16.23 -22.77
C ILE A 277 -24.04 17.28 -21.66
N PRO A 278 -22.94 18.04 -21.43
CA PRO A 278 -22.92 19.05 -20.37
C PRO A 278 -24.08 20.05 -20.52
N PRO A 279 -24.74 20.47 -19.43
CA PRO A 279 -25.85 21.43 -19.49
C PRO A 279 -25.46 22.78 -20.12
N THR A 280 -24.16 23.10 -20.14
CA THR A 280 -23.60 24.31 -20.74
C THR A 280 -23.59 24.30 -22.27
N VAL A 281 -23.79 23.14 -22.92
CA VAL A 281 -23.81 23.01 -24.38
C VAL A 281 -25.24 23.20 -24.88
N SER A 282 -25.47 24.12 -25.83
CA SER A 282 -26.81 24.33 -26.41
C SER A 282 -27.28 23.11 -27.21
N ASP A 283 -28.58 22.95 -27.46
CA ASP A 283 -29.09 21.85 -28.28
C ASP A 283 -28.57 21.90 -29.73
N ALA A 284 -28.37 23.10 -30.27
CA ALA A 284 -27.80 23.30 -31.60
C ALA A 284 -26.35 22.82 -31.66
N ASP A 285 -25.52 23.23 -30.69
CA ASP A 285 -24.12 22.80 -30.61
C ASP A 285 -24.00 21.31 -30.30
N ALA A 286 -24.88 20.80 -29.45
CA ALA A 286 -24.94 19.37 -29.13
C ALA A 286 -25.27 18.54 -30.37
N LYS A 287 -26.26 18.97 -31.17
CA LYS A 287 -26.61 18.27 -32.41
C LYS A 287 -25.50 18.35 -33.45
N ALA A 288 -24.85 19.51 -33.57
CA ALA A 288 -23.72 19.69 -34.48
C ALA A 288 -22.50 18.81 -34.09
N LYS A 289 -22.23 18.66 -32.79
CA LYS A 289 -21.06 17.95 -32.29
C LYS A 289 -21.27 16.45 -32.08
N PHE A 290 -22.44 16.04 -31.61
CA PHE A 290 -22.73 14.68 -31.17
C PHE A 290 -23.82 13.98 -31.99
N GLY A 291 -24.44 14.66 -32.96
CA GLY A 291 -25.55 14.13 -33.73
C GLY A 291 -26.84 14.07 -32.91
N ASP A 292 -27.70 13.09 -33.20
CA ASP A 292 -28.94 12.93 -32.45
C ASP A 292 -28.67 12.47 -31.01
N PHE A 293 -29.42 13.04 -30.06
CA PHE A 293 -29.29 12.76 -28.64
C PHE A 293 -30.67 12.61 -27.99
N THR A 294 -30.71 11.93 -26.85
CA THR A 294 -31.95 11.71 -26.09
C THR A 294 -32.07 12.76 -25.00
N THR A 295 -33.22 13.44 -24.93
CA THR A 295 -33.52 14.41 -23.86
C THR A 295 -34.45 13.77 -22.84
N LEU A 296 -33.93 13.45 -21.65
CA LEU A 296 -34.74 12.94 -20.54
C LEU A 296 -35.28 14.10 -19.69
N LYS A 297 -34.45 15.14 -19.51
CA LYS A 297 -34.79 16.44 -18.93
C LYS A 297 -33.96 17.53 -19.63
N PRO A 298 -34.33 18.81 -19.53
CA PRO A 298 -33.55 19.90 -20.15
C PRO A 298 -32.05 19.89 -19.79
N TYR A 299 -31.70 19.47 -18.57
CA TYR A 299 -30.32 19.35 -18.11
C TYR A 299 -29.74 17.91 -18.20
N LEU A 300 -30.57 16.92 -18.54
CA LEU A 300 -30.19 15.51 -18.61
C LEU A 300 -30.42 15.01 -20.03
N ARG A 301 -29.39 15.21 -20.85
CA ARG A 301 -29.34 14.79 -22.25
C ARG A 301 -28.24 13.75 -22.41
N THR A 302 -28.55 12.63 -23.06
CA THR A 302 -27.62 11.53 -23.27
C THR A 302 -27.32 11.33 -24.76
N THR A 303 -26.09 10.95 -25.07
CA THR A 303 -25.66 10.59 -26.42
C THR A 303 -24.69 9.40 -26.37
N LYS A 304 -24.48 8.74 -27.51
CA LYS A 304 -23.46 7.69 -27.62
C LYS A 304 -22.08 8.29 -27.35
N ALA A 305 -21.21 7.53 -26.68
CA ALA A 305 -19.83 7.97 -26.47
C ALA A 305 -19.16 8.25 -27.84
N PRO A 306 -18.63 9.46 -28.08
CA PRO A 306 -17.96 9.76 -29.33
C PRO A 306 -16.69 8.91 -29.47
N GLN A 307 -16.51 8.27 -30.63
CA GLN A 307 -15.24 7.62 -30.98
C GLN A 307 -14.14 8.67 -31.16
#